data_AF-A0A6B1GFP3-F1
#
_entry.id   AF-A0A6B1GFP3-F1
#
_cell.length_a   1.000
_cell.length_b   1.000
_cell.length_c   1.000
_cell.angle_alpha   90.00
_cell.angle_beta   90.00
_cell.angle_gamma   90.00
#
_symmetry.space_group_name_H-M   'P 1'
#
loop_
_entity.id
_entity.type
_entity.pdbx_description
1 polymer ?
#
loop_
_entity_poly.entity_id
_entity_poly.type
_entity_poly.pdbx_seq_one_letter_code
_entity_poly.pdbx_strand_id
1 'polypeptide(L)'
;MAVIGDPDGYRLAYEAGLHAVAEQASTLRETRDRAGALLSVAAVSGGLAAGLYFTDDRSAAIGPLGVLGVVVAVLGFFGIVLATVMIWRPMEGQFVHDAGVIVGSYLEGDPPADLPELHRELALWLGDQADFNRGQLSERLKWFNRGLLFLPVEVVGVIVVLGDAARG
;
A
#
# COMPACT_ATOMS: atom_id res chain seq x y z
N MET A 1 41.13 -1.10 0.29
CA MET A 1 41.68 -1.24 1.67
C MET A 1 41.60 -2.72 2.05
N ALA A 2 42.39 -3.25 2.99
CA ALA A 2 42.20 -4.66 3.37
C ALA A 2 40.80 -4.86 3.97
N VAL A 3 39.96 -5.66 3.31
CA VAL A 3 38.60 -5.96 3.74
C VAL A 3 38.65 -6.67 5.10
N ILE A 4 38.10 -6.03 6.15
CA ILE A 4 38.06 -6.58 7.51
C ILE A 4 36.81 -7.44 7.66
N GLY A 5 36.87 -8.70 7.24
CA GLY A 5 35.77 -9.66 7.39
C GLY A 5 35.91 -10.91 6.51
N ASP A 6 35.01 -11.87 6.72
CA ASP A 6 34.89 -13.07 5.89
C ASP A 6 34.24 -12.71 4.54
N PRO A 7 34.90 -12.94 3.39
CA PRO A 7 34.33 -12.74 2.06
C PRO A 7 32.97 -13.41 1.85
N ASP A 8 32.77 -14.61 2.40
CA ASP A 8 31.50 -15.33 2.31
C ASP A 8 30.40 -14.63 3.13
N GLY A 9 30.77 -13.96 4.22
CA GLY A 9 29.88 -13.15 5.03
C GLY A 9 29.32 -11.94 4.26
N TYR A 10 30.14 -11.26 3.45
CA TYR A 10 29.67 -10.14 2.63
C TYR A 10 28.73 -10.59 1.51
N ARG A 11 29.06 -11.70 0.85
CA ARG A 11 28.17 -12.29 -0.16
C ARG A 11 26.82 -12.64 0.45
N LEU A 12 26.82 -13.28 1.62
CA LEU A 12 25.58 -13.62 2.34
C LEU A 12 24.77 -12.38 2.73
N ALA A 13 25.44 -11.32 3.21
CA ALA A 13 24.77 -10.06 3.56
C ALA A 13 24.15 -9.38 2.33
N TYR A 14 24.84 -9.40 1.19
CA TYR A 14 24.33 -8.90 -0.08
C TYR A 14 23.09 -9.67 -0.55
N GLU A 15 23.16 -11.01 -0.57
CA GLU A 15 22.03 -11.87 -0.93
C GLU A 15 20.83 -11.65 -0.02
N ALA A 16 21.05 -11.57 1.30
CA ALA A 16 20.00 -11.26 2.27
C ALA A 16 19.37 -9.88 2.03
N GLY A 17 20.18 -8.87 1.69
CA GLY A 17 19.70 -7.53 1.33
C GLY A 17 18.81 -7.54 0.08
N LEU A 18 19.22 -8.26 -0.98
CA LEU A 18 18.42 -8.42 -2.19
C LEU A 18 17.07 -9.08 -1.88
N HIS A 19 17.08 -10.15 -1.09
CA HIS A 19 15.87 -10.83 -0.66
C HIS A 19 14.94 -9.91 0.13
N ALA A 20 15.47 -9.12 1.06
CA ALA A 20 14.69 -8.18 1.86
C ALA A 20 14.02 -7.09 0.99
N VAL A 21 14.75 -6.49 0.04
CA VAL A 21 14.19 -5.48 -0.87
C VAL A 21 13.12 -6.09 -1.80
N ALA A 22 13.35 -7.31 -2.29
CA ALA A 22 12.38 -8.04 -3.10
C ALA A 22 11.08 -8.35 -2.32
N GLU A 23 11.21 -8.76 -1.06
CA GLU A 23 10.07 -9.00 -0.16
C GLU A 23 9.27 -7.72 0.07
N GLN A 24 9.94 -6.59 0.34
CA GLN A 24 9.27 -5.29 0.51
C GLN A 24 8.49 -4.87 -0.75
N ALA A 25 9.06 -5.08 -1.94
CA ALA A 25 8.38 -4.81 -3.20
C ALA A 25 7.13 -5.69 -3.39
N SER A 26 7.23 -6.96 -3.00
CA SER A 26 6.10 -7.90 -3.01
C SER A 26 4.99 -7.47 -2.04
N THR A 27 5.34 -7.16 -0.79
CA THR A 27 4.38 -6.68 0.22
C THR A 27 3.66 -5.41 -0.23
N LEU A 28 4.38 -4.47 -0.87
CA LEU A 28 3.77 -3.26 -1.42
C LEU A 28 2.74 -3.58 -2.51
N ARG A 29 3.08 -4.48 -3.44
CA ARG A 29 2.18 -4.90 -4.52
C ARG A 29 0.91 -5.55 -3.94
N GLU A 30 1.08 -6.49 -3.03
CA GLU A 30 -0.04 -7.14 -2.35
C GLU A 30 -0.93 -6.13 -1.60
N THR A 31 -0.33 -5.15 -0.91
CA THR A 31 -1.09 -4.11 -0.21
C THR A 31 -1.89 -3.25 -1.18
N ARG A 32 -1.35 -2.92 -2.36
CA ARG A 32 -2.04 -2.15 -3.41
C ARG A 32 -3.19 -2.93 -4.02
N ASP A 33 -3.00 -4.23 -4.26
CA ASP A 33 -4.03 -5.12 -4.80
C ASP A 33 -5.19 -5.26 -3.82
N ARG A 34 -4.88 -5.49 -2.53
CA ARG A 34 -5.87 -5.54 -1.45
C ARG A 34 -6.62 -4.22 -1.27
N ALA A 35 -5.94 -3.07 -1.41
CA ALA A 35 -6.60 -1.76 -1.38
C ALA A 35 -7.58 -1.58 -2.56
N GLY A 36 -7.24 -2.08 -3.75
CA GLY A 36 -8.14 -2.11 -4.90
C GLY A 36 -9.37 -2.99 -4.66
N ALA A 37 -9.18 -4.17 -4.05
CA ALA A 37 -10.28 -5.03 -3.66
C ALA A 37 -11.19 -4.35 -2.62
N LEU A 38 -10.62 -3.71 -1.60
CA LEU A 38 -11.36 -2.96 -0.59
C LEU A 38 -12.24 -1.86 -1.19
N LEU A 39 -11.67 -1.05 -2.09
CA LEU A 39 -12.40 -0.01 -2.81
C LEU A 39 -13.52 -0.58 -3.68
N SER A 40 -13.29 -1.74 -4.31
CA SER A 40 -14.29 -2.39 -5.16
C SER A 40 -15.50 -2.87 -4.35
N VAL A 41 -15.26 -3.47 -3.18
CA VAL A 41 -16.34 -3.90 -2.27
C VAL A 41 -17.15 -2.70 -1.80
N ALA A 42 -16.49 -1.62 -1.37
CA ALA A 42 -17.10 -0.36 -0.99
C ALA A 42 -18.02 0.18 -2.11
N ALA A 43 -17.49 0.32 -3.32
CA ALA A 43 -18.23 0.81 -4.47
C ALA A 43 -19.45 -0.05 -4.81
N VAL A 44 -19.34 -1.38 -4.72
CA VAL A 44 -20.48 -2.29 -4.92
C VAL A 44 -21.53 -2.11 -3.83
N SER A 45 -21.14 -2.00 -2.55
CA SER A 45 -22.11 -1.81 -1.46
C SER A 45 -22.86 -0.48 -1.57
N GLY A 46 -22.15 0.62 -1.83
CA GLY A 46 -22.77 1.94 -2.03
C GLY A 46 -23.63 1.98 -3.29
N GLY A 47 -23.14 1.39 -4.39
CA GLY A 47 -23.87 1.31 -5.67
C GLY A 47 -25.15 0.50 -5.57
N LEU A 48 -25.15 -0.62 -4.84
CA LEU A 48 -26.34 -1.41 -4.57
C LEU A 48 -27.38 -0.61 -3.77
N ALA A 49 -26.95 0.10 -2.72
CA ALA A 49 -27.84 0.92 -1.91
C ALA A 49 -28.51 2.03 -2.72
N ALA A 50 -27.71 2.74 -3.53
CA ALA A 50 -28.20 3.77 -4.44
C ALA A 50 -29.15 3.18 -5.50
N GLY A 51 -28.78 2.04 -6.10
CA GLY A 51 -29.60 1.37 -7.10
C GLY A 51 -30.98 0.99 -6.55
N LEU A 52 -31.03 0.31 -5.40
CA LEU A 52 -32.29 -0.06 -4.75
C LEU A 52 -33.16 1.16 -4.44
N TYR A 53 -32.55 2.26 -3.98
CA TYR A 53 -33.25 3.50 -3.71
C TYR A 53 -33.88 4.14 -4.96
N PHE A 54 -33.16 4.18 -6.08
CA PHE A 54 -33.65 4.82 -7.31
C PHE A 54 -34.61 3.94 -8.13
N THR A 55 -34.65 2.63 -7.89
CA THR A 55 -35.54 1.70 -8.63
C THR A 55 -36.91 1.50 -8.00
N ASP A 56 -37.10 1.84 -6.72
CA ASP A 56 -38.41 1.74 -6.10
C ASP A 56 -39.28 2.94 -6.52
N ASP A 57 -40.34 2.69 -7.30
CA ASP A 57 -41.28 3.71 -7.80
C ASP A 57 -42.08 4.40 -6.66
N ARG A 58 -41.98 3.86 -5.44
CA ARG A 58 -42.44 4.57 -4.26
C ARG A 58 -41.51 5.75 -4.07
N SER A 59 -42.09 6.95 -3.97
CA SER A 59 -41.43 8.10 -3.38
C SER A 59 -41.15 7.82 -1.89
N ALA A 60 -40.24 6.87 -1.61
CA ALA A 60 -39.74 6.55 -0.29
C ALA A 60 -38.93 7.78 0.13
N ALA A 61 -39.62 8.72 0.75
CA ALA A 61 -39.00 9.88 1.34
C ALA A 61 -38.04 9.34 2.41
N ILE A 62 -36.74 9.50 2.17
CA ILE A 62 -35.73 9.15 3.15
C ILE A 62 -36.03 9.97 4.41
N GLY A 63 -36.29 9.30 5.51
CA GLY A 63 -36.51 9.93 6.80
C GLY A 63 -35.21 10.53 7.36
N PRO A 64 -35.28 11.21 8.51
CA PRO A 64 -34.11 11.81 9.14
C PRO A 64 -32.99 10.79 9.43
N LEU A 65 -33.37 9.54 9.74
CA LEU A 65 -32.42 8.46 9.98
C LEU A 65 -31.73 7.99 8.70
N GLY A 66 -32.45 7.88 7.58
CA GLY A 66 -31.84 7.53 6.30
C GLY A 66 -30.91 8.63 5.79
N VAL A 67 -31.20 9.91 6.01
CA VAL A 67 -30.28 11.02 5.68
C VAL A 67 -28.98 10.88 6.48
N LEU A 68 -29.07 10.57 7.78
CA LEU A 68 -27.91 10.27 8.60
C LEU A 68 -27.13 9.06 8.05
N GLY A 69 -27.84 8.00 7.65
CA GLY A 69 -27.26 6.81 7.01
C GLY A 69 -26.47 7.16 5.75
N VAL A 70 -27.01 8.02 4.88
CA VAL A 70 -26.33 8.48 3.65
C VAL A 70 -25.04 9.21 4.01
N VAL A 71 -25.09 10.15 4.96
CA VAL A 71 -23.90 10.90 5.39
C VAL A 71 -22.82 9.96 5.93
N VAL A 72 -23.20 8.99 6.76
CA VAL A 72 -22.27 7.98 7.31
C VAL A 72 -21.69 7.10 6.22
N ALA A 73 -22.52 6.63 5.27
CA ALA A 73 -22.08 5.83 4.14
C ALA A 73 -21.06 6.57 3.28
N VAL A 74 -21.37 7.83 2.94
CA VAL A 74 -20.51 8.71 2.14
C VAL A 74 -19.18 8.97 2.85
N LEU A 75 -19.19 9.28 4.16
CA LEU A 75 -17.96 9.48 4.93
C LEU A 75 -17.09 8.21 4.99
N GLY A 76 -17.72 7.04 5.16
CA GLY A 76 -17.04 5.75 5.08
C GLY A 76 -16.38 5.54 3.71
N PHE A 77 -17.15 5.68 2.64
CA PHE A 77 -16.66 5.53 1.27
C PHE A 77 -15.50 6.49 0.95
N PHE A 78 -15.64 7.78 1.27
CA PHE A 78 -14.57 8.76 1.07
C PHE A 78 -13.30 8.43 1.89
N GLY A 79 -13.46 7.90 3.11
CA GLY A 79 -12.35 7.42 3.91
C GLY A 79 -11.58 6.28 3.23
N ILE A 80 -12.30 5.34 2.61
CA ILE A 80 -11.70 4.24 1.83
C ILE A 80 -11.01 4.78 0.58
N VAL A 81 -11.66 5.66 -0.18
CA VAL A 81 -11.07 6.28 -1.38
C VAL A 81 -9.77 7.00 -1.03
N LEU A 82 -9.78 7.81 0.04
CA LEU A 82 -8.59 8.52 0.49
C LEU A 82 -7.47 7.55 0.89
N ALA A 83 -7.79 6.50 1.65
CA ALA A 83 -6.82 5.48 2.03
C ALA A 83 -6.22 4.79 0.79
N THR A 84 -7.03 4.40 -0.18
CA THR A 84 -6.58 3.74 -1.42
C THR A 84 -5.72 4.65 -2.27
N VAL A 85 -6.09 5.92 -2.45
CA VAL A 85 -5.25 6.92 -3.16
C VAL A 85 -3.90 7.08 -2.46
N MET A 86 -3.90 7.15 -1.13
CA MET A 86 -2.67 7.23 -0.33
C MET A 86 -1.83 5.96 -0.42
N ILE A 87 -2.39 4.79 -0.72
CA ILE A 87 -1.66 3.52 -0.97
C ILE A 87 -1.13 3.44 -2.40
N TRP A 88 -1.87 3.96 -3.38
CA TRP A 88 -1.49 3.94 -4.80
C TRP A 88 -0.50 5.02 -5.21
N ARG A 89 -0.37 6.10 -4.44
CA ARG A 89 0.62 7.15 -4.71
C ARG A 89 2.00 6.51 -5.01
N PRO A 90 2.70 6.94 -6.09
CA PRO A 90 4.02 6.42 -6.43
C PRO A 90 4.93 6.47 -5.20
N MET A 91 5.74 5.42 -5.04
CA MET A 91 6.70 5.35 -3.95
C MET A 91 8.02 5.85 -4.52
N GLU A 92 8.68 6.75 -3.79
CA GLU A 92 10.03 7.22 -4.12
C GLU A 92 11.10 6.22 -3.64
N GLY A 93 10.68 5.06 -3.13
CA GLY A 93 11.54 4.00 -2.64
C GLY A 93 12.40 3.42 -3.77
N GLN A 94 13.66 3.15 -3.47
CA GLN A 94 14.61 2.57 -4.42
C GLN A 94 14.50 1.04 -4.33
N PHE A 95 13.72 0.46 -5.23
CA PHE A 95 13.61 -1.00 -5.42
C PHE A 95 14.42 -1.49 -6.62
N VAL A 96 15.13 -0.58 -7.29
CA VAL A 96 15.85 -0.84 -8.54
C VAL A 96 17.33 -0.56 -8.31
N HIS A 97 18.18 -1.48 -8.77
CA HIS A 97 19.62 -1.28 -8.82
C HIS A 97 19.96 -0.68 -10.18
N ASP A 98 20.75 0.39 -10.19
CA ASP A 98 21.32 0.91 -11.42
C ASP A 98 22.59 0.11 -11.75
N ALA A 99 22.47 -0.85 -12.68
CA ALA A 99 23.58 -1.66 -13.14
C ALA A 99 24.72 -0.81 -13.75
N GLY A 100 24.40 0.36 -14.33
CA GLY A 100 25.39 1.27 -14.87
C GLY A 100 26.23 1.92 -13.77
N VAL A 101 25.62 2.27 -12.64
CA VAL A 101 26.36 2.73 -11.45
C VAL A 101 27.24 1.61 -10.90
N ILE A 102 26.73 0.37 -10.84
CA ILE A 102 27.51 -0.77 -10.35
C ILE A 102 28.75 -1.00 -11.24
N VAL A 103 28.57 -1.07 -12.55
CA VAL A 103 29.67 -1.30 -13.50
C VAL A 103 30.64 -0.13 -13.48
N GLY A 104 30.15 1.09 -13.68
CA GLY A 104 31.01 2.26 -13.84
C GLY A 104 31.75 2.69 -12.57
N SER A 105 31.14 2.51 -11.39
CA SER A 105 31.71 2.99 -10.13
C SER A 105 32.59 1.96 -9.44
N TYR A 106 32.28 0.66 -9.61
CA TYR A 106 32.95 -0.40 -8.87
C TYR A 106 33.80 -1.33 -9.73
N LEU A 107 33.30 -1.73 -10.91
CA LEU A 107 34.03 -2.67 -11.79
C LEU A 107 35.03 -1.94 -12.71
N GLU A 108 34.68 -0.74 -13.16
CA GLU A 108 35.49 0.09 -14.05
C GLU A 108 36.13 1.30 -13.34
N GLY A 109 35.92 1.44 -12.02
CA GLY A 109 36.52 2.50 -11.20
C GLY A 109 38.04 2.36 -11.06
N ASP A 110 38.72 3.42 -10.62
CA ASP A 110 40.18 3.42 -10.41
C ASP A 110 40.54 3.76 -8.93
N PRO A 111 41.02 2.79 -8.12
CA PRO A 111 41.20 1.38 -8.46
C PRO A 111 39.86 0.61 -8.47
N PRO A 112 39.73 -0.44 -9.30
CA PRO A 112 38.52 -1.26 -9.32
C PRO A 112 38.37 -2.01 -8.00
N ALA A 113 37.14 -2.09 -7.52
CA ALA A 113 36.83 -2.80 -6.28
C ALA A 113 37.04 -4.31 -6.46
N ASP A 114 37.58 -4.96 -5.42
CA ASP A 114 37.57 -6.42 -5.39
C ASP A 114 36.15 -6.95 -5.13
N LEU A 115 35.90 -8.23 -5.48
CA LEU A 115 34.57 -8.81 -5.35
C LEU A 115 34.03 -8.79 -3.90
N PRO A 116 34.82 -9.09 -2.86
CA PRO A 116 34.38 -8.93 -1.47
C PRO A 116 34.03 -7.49 -1.07
N GLU A 117 34.81 -6.49 -1.50
CA GLU A 117 34.58 -5.07 -1.25
C GLU A 117 33.30 -4.61 -1.96
N LEU A 118 33.06 -5.06 -3.20
CA LEU A 118 31.81 -4.83 -3.92
C LEU A 118 30.60 -5.43 -3.18
N HIS A 119 30.66 -6.69 -2.75
CA HIS A 119 29.57 -7.29 -1.97
C HIS A 119 29.30 -6.53 -0.68
N ARG A 120 30.35 -6.09 0.02
CA ARG A 120 30.23 -5.30 1.24
C ARG A 120 29.50 -3.98 0.97
N GLU A 121 29.91 -3.25 -0.06
CA GLU A 121 29.31 -1.94 -0.38
C GLU A 121 27.86 -2.08 -0.83
N LEU A 122 27.56 -3.06 -1.69
CA LEU A 122 26.20 -3.33 -2.11
C LEU A 122 25.32 -3.78 -0.94
N ALA A 123 25.84 -4.60 -0.02
CA ALA A 123 25.11 -5.00 1.18
C ALA A 123 24.77 -3.81 2.09
N LEU A 124 25.72 -2.87 2.27
CA LEU A 124 25.48 -1.65 3.05
C LEU A 124 24.44 -0.75 2.37
N TRP A 125 24.60 -0.52 1.07
CA TRP A 125 23.64 0.27 0.30
C TRP A 125 22.23 -0.33 0.33
N LEU A 126 22.12 -1.66 0.19
CA LEU A 126 20.86 -2.39 0.33
C LEU A 126 20.24 -2.26 1.71
N GLY A 127 21.06 -2.26 2.77
CA GLY A 127 20.61 -2.03 4.14
C GLY A 127 19.95 -0.65 4.28
N ASP A 128 20.62 0.39 3.79
CA ASP A 128 20.10 1.76 3.83
C ASP A 128 18.80 1.90 3.03
N GLN A 129 18.72 1.29 1.83
CA GLN A 129 17.49 1.29 1.04
C GLN A 129 16.36 0.50 1.71
N ALA A 130 16.67 -0.65 2.31
CA ALA A 130 15.69 -1.46 3.02
C ALA A 130 15.11 -0.72 4.21
N ASP A 131 15.91 0.04 4.96
CA ASP A 131 15.45 0.85 6.09
C ASP A 131 14.59 2.04 5.63
N PHE A 132 15.00 2.73 4.56
CA PHE A 132 14.19 3.79 3.94
C PHE A 132 12.83 3.27 3.44
N ASN A 133 12.84 2.15 2.72
CA ASN A 133 11.64 1.51 2.20
C ASN A 133 10.73 1.00 3.32
N ARG A 134 11.28 0.49 4.42
CA ARG A 134 10.51 0.03 5.60
C ARG A 134 9.69 1.17 6.19
N GLY A 135 10.27 2.36 6.32
CA GLY A 135 9.56 3.56 6.80
C GLY A 135 8.33 3.86 5.96
N GLN A 136 8.52 4.00 4.64
CA GLN A 136 7.44 4.29 3.70
C GLN A 136 6.39 3.16 3.62
N LEU A 137 6.82 1.89 3.63
CA LEU A 137 5.90 0.74 3.63
C LEU A 137 5.03 0.72 4.89
N SER A 138 5.61 1.04 6.06
CA SER A 138 4.86 1.13 7.32
C SER A 138 3.76 2.20 7.26
N GLU A 139 4.01 3.33 6.58
CA GLU A 139 3.00 4.37 6.39
C GLU A 139 1.86 3.89 5.50
N ARG A 140 2.15 3.16 4.43
CA ARG A 140 1.11 2.61 3.54
C ARG A 140 0.28 1.54 4.24
N LEU A 141 0.89 0.70 5.06
CA LEU A 141 0.16 -0.26 5.90
C LEU A 141 -0.74 0.43 6.93
N LYS A 142 -0.31 1.56 7.52
CA LYS A 142 -1.17 2.38 8.38
C LYS A 142 -2.38 2.93 7.63
N TRP A 143 -2.19 3.38 6.39
CA TRP A 143 -3.29 3.82 5.53
C TRP A 143 -4.24 2.68 5.17
N PHE A 144 -3.71 1.49 4.88
CA PHE A 144 -4.53 0.29 4.64
C PHE A 144 -5.41 -0.05 5.84
N ASN A 145 -4.82 -0.07 7.05
CA ASN A 145 -5.56 -0.30 8.28
C ASN A 145 -6.65 0.75 8.53
N ARG A 146 -6.37 2.03 8.25
CA ARG A 146 -7.38 3.10 8.33
C ARG A 146 -8.51 2.88 7.33
N GLY A 147 -8.20 2.54 6.07
CA GLY A 147 -9.20 2.21 5.05
C GLY A 147 -10.10 1.05 5.48
N LEU A 148 -9.51 0.00 6.07
CA LEU A 148 -10.25 -1.15 6.56
C LEU A 148 -11.25 -0.77 7.68
N LEU A 149 -10.93 0.22 8.52
CA LEU A 149 -11.84 0.73 9.54
C LEU A 149 -13.02 1.53 8.97
N PHE A 150 -12.87 2.13 7.79
CA PHE A 150 -13.96 2.89 7.15
C PHE A 150 -14.99 1.98 6.45
N LEU A 151 -14.62 0.76 6.07
CA LEU A 151 -15.54 -0.21 5.47
C LEU A 151 -16.77 -0.52 6.35
N PRO A 152 -16.63 -0.91 7.63
CA PRO A 152 -17.80 -1.13 8.48
C PRO A 152 -18.62 0.14 8.69
N VAL A 153 -17.99 1.32 8.71
CA VAL A 153 -18.71 2.61 8.80
C VAL A 153 -19.60 2.80 7.57
N GLU A 154 -19.06 2.55 6.37
CA GLU A 154 -19.84 2.62 5.13
C GLU A 154 -21.01 1.63 5.15
N VAL A 155 -20.74 0.37 5.47
CA VAL A 155 -21.73 -0.71 5.48
C VAL A 155 -22.86 -0.41 6.48
N VAL A 156 -22.53 0.10 7.67
CA VAL A 156 -23.54 0.53 8.65
C VAL A 156 -24.39 1.67 8.09
N GLY A 157 -23.77 2.66 7.45
CA GLY A 157 -24.49 3.74 6.78
C GLY A 157 -25.48 3.20 5.74
N VAL A 158 -25.03 2.31 4.86
CA VAL A 158 -25.86 1.64 3.85
C VAL A 158 -27.05 0.90 4.47
N ILE A 159 -26.81 0.11 5.53
CA ILE A 159 -27.87 -0.64 6.22
C ILE A 159 -28.91 0.31 6.83
N VAL A 160 -28.47 1.43 7.41
CA VAL A 160 -29.38 2.43 7.98
C VAL A 160 -30.24 3.06 6.89
N VAL A 161 -29.67 3.41 5.74
CA VAL A 161 -30.41 3.96 4.59
C VAL A 161 -31.49 2.98 4.13
N LEU A 162 -31.11 1.73 3.88
CA LEU A 162 -32.05 0.71 3.39
C LEU A 162 -33.12 0.38 4.43
N GLY A 163 -32.76 0.31 5.71
CA GLY A 163 -33.69 0.03 6.79
C GLY A 163 -34.70 1.16 7.03
N ASP A 164 -34.31 2.42 6.80
CA ASP A 164 -35.21 3.57 6.87
C ASP A 164 -36.13 3.62 5.65
N ALA A 165 -35.57 3.45 4.44
CA ALA A 165 -36.34 3.39 3.20
C ALA A 165 -37.39 2.27 3.19
N ALA A 166 -37.11 1.13 3.83
CA ALA A 166 -38.06 0.02 3.93
C ALA A 166 -39.22 0.27 4.94
N ARG A 167 -39.08 1.27 5.83
CA ARG A 167 -40.10 1.60 6.85
C ARG A 167 -40.98 2.79 6.46
N GLY A 168 -40.51 3.65 5.55
CA GLY A 168 -41.27 4.77 4.97
C GLY A 168 -42.19 4.32 3.84
#